data_AF-A0AA88AWV5-F1
#
_entry.id   AF-A0AA88AWV5-F1
#
_cell.length_a   1.000
_cell.length_b   1.000
_cell.length_c   1.000
_cell.angle_alpha   90.00
_cell.angle_beta   90.00
_cell.angle_gamma   90.00
#
_symmetry.space_group_name_H-M   'P 1'
#
loop_
_entity.id
_entity.type
_entity.pdbx_description
1 polymer ?
#
loop_
_entity_poly.entity_id
_entity_poly.type
_entity_poly.pdbx_seq_one_letter_code
_entity_poly.pdbx_strand_id
1 'polypeptide(L)'
;MATASASPMASQLKSSITRSAARELLASPKGISGSPLRALPSYNRSRPRCFTVKAIQSEKPTYQVIQPINGDPFIGSLETPVTSSPLVAWFLSNLPAYRTAVNPLLRGVEVGLAHGFLLVGPFVKTGPLRNTEIAAQAGSLAAAGLVVILSVCLTMYGIASFIEGEPSIAPALTLTGRKKEPDQLQTADGWAKFSGGFFFGGISGVIWAYYLLYVLDLPYYVNSSHSLTMALLFHQFNLLLLQTPLPSSVSTARKCTKKPLRFCCRASRNDDPQEDYLIDAPVSVGDGFSFSGGKYSDEPSPSDEWFKQGKIVSPVPMSQVKAHPVGGSGGKAKDPIFGLTMSATSQAPPDFFRWFCVESGSADNPSVVLVHGFPSQAYSYRKVLPVLSKNFRTIAFDWLGFGFSDKPQPGYGFDYTLDEYVSSFESLINEATNNKVTLVVQGYFAPVVVKYASSHQEKLNDIILLNPPVTTKHSNLPSTLSIFSNFLLGEIFSQDPIRASDKALTSCGPYKIKEDDLMVYRRPYLTSGSSGFALNAISRSMKKELKKYVEEMRTILLDKSWNVKTTVCWGQRDRWLTFDGVEDFCKDSKQELIQIPNVPTLSSYDLHAGHHVQEDCGEELGQIISGILRKRSLL
;
A
#
# COMPACT_ATOMS: atom_id res chain seq x y z
N MET A 1 -43.36 -23.03 -47.34
CA MET A 1 -44.47 -22.06 -47.44
C MET A 1 -44.33 -21.15 -46.22
N ALA A 2 -43.97 -19.87 -46.31
CA ALA A 2 -44.72 -18.74 -46.91
C ALA A 2 -46.10 -18.55 -46.22
N THR A 3 -46.65 -17.39 -45.81
CA THR A 3 -46.26 -15.95 -45.74
C THR A 3 -47.42 -15.21 -44.98
N ALA A 4 -47.34 -14.03 -44.32
CA ALA A 4 -46.27 -13.07 -43.99
C ALA A 4 -46.71 -12.13 -42.81
N SER A 5 -46.14 -10.91 -42.76
CA SER A 5 -46.43 -9.71 -41.94
C SER A 5 -47.89 -9.31 -41.63
N ALA A 6 -48.16 -8.76 -40.42
CA ALA A 6 -48.51 -7.35 -40.17
C ALA A 6 -49.23 -7.11 -38.81
N SER A 7 -49.01 -5.95 -38.17
CA SER A 7 -49.86 -5.40 -37.09
C SER A 7 -50.87 -4.41 -37.67
N PRO A 8 -51.99 -4.12 -36.97
CA PRO A 8 -52.13 -2.77 -36.39
C PRO A 8 -52.92 -2.69 -35.05
N MET A 9 -53.12 -1.46 -34.58
CA MET A 9 -53.73 -1.08 -33.29
C MET A 9 -55.24 -1.35 -33.16
N ALA A 10 -55.64 -1.62 -31.90
CA ALA A 10 -56.86 -1.18 -31.18
C ALA A 10 -58.13 -0.72 -31.95
N SER A 11 -59.29 -1.33 -31.63
CA SER A 11 -60.33 -0.67 -30.80
C SER A 11 -61.68 -1.44 -30.64
N GLN A 12 -62.15 -1.48 -29.39
CA GLN A 12 -63.55 -1.34 -28.89
C GLN A 12 -64.75 -2.19 -29.39
N LEU A 13 -65.42 -2.83 -28.41
CA LEU A 13 -66.86 -2.66 -28.12
C LEU A 13 -67.02 -2.56 -26.58
N LYS A 14 -67.55 -1.46 -26.01
CA LYS A 14 -68.97 -1.12 -25.70
C LYS A 14 -69.54 -1.97 -24.55
N SER A 15 -70.25 -1.44 -23.54
CA SER A 15 -71.06 -0.20 -23.39
C SER A 15 -71.08 0.24 -21.90
N SER A 16 -70.87 1.51 -21.53
CA SER A 16 -71.85 2.61 -21.30
C SER A 16 -73.11 2.19 -20.52
N ILE A 17 -73.50 2.86 -19.41
CA ILE A 17 -74.11 4.20 -19.41
C ILE A 17 -73.86 5.00 -18.09
N THR A 18 -73.98 6.33 -18.17
CA THR A 18 -73.81 7.32 -17.06
C THR A 18 -75.19 7.94 -16.67
N ARG A 19 -75.39 8.87 -15.71
CA ARG A 19 -74.57 9.97 -15.18
C ARG A 19 -75.24 10.61 -13.95
N SER A 20 -74.52 11.54 -13.30
CA SER A 20 -75.05 12.77 -12.66
C SER A 20 -75.38 12.77 -11.15
N ALA A 21 -75.23 13.96 -10.57
CA ALA A 21 -75.46 14.31 -9.17
C ALA A 21 -76.30 15.59 -9.04
N ALA A 22 -77.10 15.68 -7.99
CA ALA A 22 -77.68 16.87 -7.33
C ALA A 22 -78.60 16.35 -6.20
N ARG A 23 -78.96 17.03 -5.11
CA ARG A 23 -78.52 18.20 -4.30
C ARG A 23 -79.71 18.43 -3.32
N GLU A 24 -79.46 18.78 -2.04
CA GLU A 24 -80.48 19.25 -1.06
C GLU A 24 -81.54 18.20 -0.59
N LEU A 25 -82.16 18.23 0.61
CA LEU A 25 -82.30 19.17 1.75
C LEU A 25 -82.72 18.41 3.06
N LEU A 26 -82.46 18.99 4.26
CA LEU A 26 -83.20 18.79 5.56
C LEU A 26 -83.17 17.37 6.23
N ALA A 27 -83.29 17.17 7.56
CA ALA A 27 -83.29 18.03 8.76
C ALA A 27 -82.92 17.21 10.04
N SER A 28 -82.74 17.91 11.18
CA SER A 28 -82.35 17.40 12.51
C SER A 28 -83.47 16.79 13.38
N PRO A 29 -83.11 16.08 14.46
CA PRO A 29 -83.62 16.35 15.82
C PRO A 29 -82.46 16.66 16.81
N LYS A 30 -82.50 17.70 17.67
CA LYS A 30 -83.23 17.82 18.97
C LYS A 30 -83.02 16.61 19.90
N GLY A 31 -82.56 16.71 21.16
CA GLY A 31 -82.12 17.86 21.98
C GLY A 31 -82.79 17.90 23.36
N ILE A 32 -82.11 17.43 24.42
CA ILE A 32 -82.47 17.55 25.87
C ILE A 32 -81.14 17.71 26.63
N SER A 33 -80.74 18.92 27.05
CA SER A 33 -81.05 19.64 28.30
C SER A 33 -80.25 19.16 29.53
N GLY A 34 -79.47 20.05 30.15
CA GLY A 34 -78.79 19.82 31.43
C GLY A 34 -77.44 20.55 31.59
N SER A 35 -77.43 21.66 32.32
CA SER A 35 -76.24 22.37 32.82
C SER A 35 -76.56 22.95 34.20
N PRO A 36 -75.58 23.41 35.01
CA PRO A 36 -74.26 22.85 35.28
C PRO A 36 -74.06 22.57 36.79
N LEU A 37 -73.30 21.55 37.19
CA LEU A 37 -72.93 21.36 38.61
C LEU A 37 -71.44 21.58 38.86
N ARG A 38 -71.14 22.72 39.51
CA ARG A 38 -69.83 23.12 39.99
C ARG A 38 -69.68 22.66 41.45
N ALA A 39 -68.91 21.59 41.68
CA ALA A 39 -68.48 21.17 43.01
C ALA A 39 -66.96 21.30 43.16
N LEU A 40 -66.53 22.00 44.21
CA LEU A 40 -65.15 22.08 44.69
C LEU A 40 -65.00 21.15 45.93
N PRO A 41 -63.80 20.89 46.45
CA PRO A 41 -62.69 20.22 45.77
C PRO A 41 -62.25 18.96 46.55
N SER A 42 -62.23 17.78 45.92
CA SER A 42 -61.81 16.55 46.61
C SER A 42 -60.28 16.40 46.64
N TYR A 43 -59.76 16.43 47.86
CA TYR A 43 -58.37 16.31 48.30
C TYR A 43 -57.48 15.30 47.54
N ASN A 44 -56.28 15.75 47.18
CA ASN A 44 -55.03 14.98 47.03
C ASN A 44 -55.12 13.51 46.53
N ARG A 45 -55.02 13.32 45.21
CA ARG A 45 -54.27 12.19 44.64
C ARG A 45 -53.19 12.72 43.71
N SER A 46 -51.95 12.37 44.04
CA SER A 46 -50.74 12.72 43.29
C SER A 46 -50.85 12.24 41.84
N ARG A 47 -51.02 13.19 40.90
CA ARG A 47 -50.69 12.93 39.49
C ARG A 47 -49.19 12.60 39.43
N PRO A 48 -48.77 11.51 38.77
CA PRO A 48 -47.37 11.37 38.42
C PRO A 48 -47.00 12.56 37.54
N ARG A 49 -46.02 13.36 37.96
CA ARG A 49 -45.46 14.40 37.09
C ARG A 49 -44.77 13.66 35.95
N CYS A 50 -45.41 13.59 34.79
CA CYS A 50 -44.74 13.18 33.56
C CYS A 50 -43.68 14.24 33.27
N PHE A 51 -42.46 14.00 33.75
CA PHE A 51 -41.34 14.89 33.56
C PHE A 51 -40.76 14.62 32.17
N THR A 52 -41.34 15.27 31.16
CA THR A 52 -40.81 15.21 29.80
C THR A 52 -39.46 15.93 29.77
N VAL A 53 -38.38 15.17 29.91
CA VAL A 53 -37.03 15.65 29.63
C VAL A 53 -36.95 15.92 28.12
N LYS A 54 -37.26 17.15 27.71
CA LYS A 54 -36.78 17.64 26.42
C LYS A 54 -35.28 17.87 26.57
N ALA A 55 -34.49 17.07 25.86
CA ALA A 55 -33.10 17.40 25.63
C ALA A 55 -33.05 18.78 24.95
N ILE A 56 -32.52 19.78 25.65
CA ILE A 56 -32.23 21.09 25.05
C ILE A 56 -30.97 20.88 24.22
N GLN A 57 -31.15 20.53 22.95
CA GLN A 57 -30.07 20.59 21.99
C GLN A 57 -29.64 22.06 21.91
N SER A 58 -28.36 22.34 22.18
CA SER A 58 -27.84 23.71 22.16
C SER A 58 -28.13 24.35 20.79
N GLU A 59 -28.46 25.65 20.77
CA GLU A 59 -28.87 26.36 19.56
C GLU A 59 -27.79 26.35 18.44
N LYS A 60 -26.55 25.97 18.77
CA LYS A 60 -25.52 25.57 17.80
C LYS A 60 -25.49 24.04 17.67
N PRO A 61 -25.81 23.45 16.50
CA PRO A 61 -25.62 22.03 16.26
C PRO A 61 -24.12 21.71 16.15
N THR A 62 -23.55 21.12 17.19
CA THR A 62 -22.22 20.50 17.13
C THR A 62 -22.26 19.30 16.19
N TYR A 63 -21.29 19.20 15.29
CA TYR A 63 -21.24 18.11 14.31
C TYR A 63 -21.01 16.76 15.00
N GLN A 64 -22.00 15.87 14.92
CA GLN A 64 -21.93 14.51 15.47
C GLN A 64 -21.72 13.49 14.36
N VAL A 65 -20.69 12.65 14.51
CA VAL A 65 -20.33 11.60 13.55
C VAL A 65 -21.23 10.36 13.69
N ILE A 66 -21.71 10.08 14.91
CA ILE A 66 -22.63 8.98 15.18
C ILE A 66 -24.06 9.49 15.00
N GLN A 67 -24.86 8.77 14.21
CA GLN A 67 -26.24 9.15 13.88
C GLN A 67 -27.20 7.97 14.09
N PRO A 68 -28.51 8.20 14.28
CA PRO A 68 -29.49 7.13 14.26
C PRO A 68 -29.59 6.50 12.86
N ILE A 69 -29.84 5.19 12.79
CA ILE A 69 -29.85 4.44 11.53
C ILE A 69 -30.92 4.96 10.56
N ASN A 70 -30.49 5.37 9.36
CA ASN A 70 -31.33 6.02 8.35
C ASN A 70 -32.09 7.27 8.86
N GLY A 71 -31.62 7.91 9.92
CA GLY A 71 -32.30 9.03 10.59
C GLY A 71 -33.41 8.65 11.56
N ASP A 72 -33.70 7.36 11.79
CA ASP A 72 -34.75 6.89 12.71
C ASP A 72 -34.16 6.46 14.07
N PRO A 73 -34.36 7.23 15.16
CA PRO A 73 -33.81 6.92 16.47
C PRO A 73 -34.56 5.81 17.22
N PHE A 74 -35.65 5.26 16.65
CA PHE A 74 -36.43 4.19 17.28
C PHE A 74 -36.04 2.78 16.79
N ILE A 75 -35.12 2.68 15.83
CA ILE A 75 -34.53 1.42 15.40
C ILE A 75 -33.28 1.13 16.26
N GLY A 76 -33.13 -0.11 16.73
CA GLY A 76 -32.09 -0.54 17.67
C GLY A 76 -30.67 -0.66 17.08
N SER A 77 -30.21 0.29 16.27
CA SER A 77 -28.83 0.39 15.79
C SER A 77 -28.42 1.83 15.46
N LEU A 78 -27.12 2.09 15.37
CA LEU A 78 -26.55 3.40 15.12
C LEU A 78 -25.65 3.38 13.87
N GLU A 79 -25.70 4.46 13.09
CA GLU A 79 -24.71 4.74 12.06
C GLU A 79 -23.42 5.22 12.72
N THR A 80 -22.40 4.38 12.67
CA THR A 80 -21.04 4.66 13.09
C THR A 80 -20.08 4.55 11.90
N PRO A 81 -18.85 5.06 11.99
CA PRO A 81 -17.83 4.82 10.97
C PRO A 81 -17.53 3.33 10.72
N VAL A 82 -17.78 2.46 11.70
CA VAL A 82 -17.61 1.00 11.58
C VAL A 82 -18.75 0.38 10.78
N THR A 83 -20.01 0.81 10.98
CA THR A 83 -21.16 0.21 10.30
C THR A 83 -21.39 0.78 8.88
N SER A 84 -21.11 2.07 8.68
CA SER A 84 -21.70 2.84 7.58
C SER A 84 -20.69 3.68 6.79
N SER A 85 -19.38 3.52 7.02
CA SER A 85 -18.38 4.21 6.20
C SER A 85 -18.38 3.70 4.75
N PRO A 86 -18.08 4.56 3.75
CA PRO A 86 -18.12 4.17 2.34
C PRO A 86 -17.25 2.95 2.00
N LEU A 87 -16.09 2.81 2.64
CA LEU A 87 -15.17 1.69 2.41
C LEU A 87 -15.72 0.38 2.98
N VAL A 88 -16.22 0.38 4.23
CA VAL A 88 -16.79 -0.83 4.85
C VAL A 88 -18.07 -1.24 4.16
N ALA A 89 -18.96 -0.29 3.85
CA ALA A 89 -20.18 -0.56 3.10
C ALA A 89 -19.88 -1.13 1.70
N TRP A 90 -18.89 -0.59 0.99
CA TRP A 90 -18.42 -1.13 -0.29
C TRP A 90 -17.85 -2.55 -0.13
N PHE A 91 -16.99 -2.79 0.87
CA PHE A 91 -16.40 -4.10 1.09
C PHE A 91 -17.47 -5.16 1.40
N LEU A 92 -18.29 -4.91 2.43
CA LEU A 92 -19.33 -5.85 2.87
C LEU A 92 -20.36 -6.12 1.76
N SER A 93 -20.82 -5.10 1.03
CA SER A 93 -21.81 -5.28 -0.05
C SER A 93 -21.28 -6.08 -1.25
N ASN A 94 -19.95 -6.18 -1.42
CA ASN A 94 -19.33 -7.01 -2.46
C ASN A 94 -19.03 -8.45 -1.98
N LEU A 95 -19.03 -8.74 -0.68
CA LEU A 95 -18.84 -10.09 -0.17
C LEU A 95 -19.99 -11.03 -0.61
N PRO A 96 -19.72 -12.32 -0.88
CA PRO A 96 -20.74 -13.28 -1.29
C PRO A 96 -21.89 -13.42 -0.28
N ALA A 97 -21.68 -13.12 1.01
CA ALA A 97 -22.74 -13.10 2.02
C ALA A 97 -23.85 -12.06 1.74
N TYR A 98 -23.51 -10.88 1.19
CA TYR A 98 -24.45 -9.77 0.98
C TYR A 98 -24.76 -9.49 -0.50
N ARG A 99 -24.15 -10.25 -1.43
CA ARG A 99 -24.29 -10.08 -2.89
C ARG A 99 -25.62 -10.65 -3.43
N THR A 100 -26.75 -10.12 -2.95
CA THR A 100 -28.09 -10.72 -3.13
C THR A 100 -28.57 -10.94 -4.57
N ALA A 101 -27.92 -10.33 -5.56
CA ALA A 101 -28.28 -10.43 -6.98
C ALA A 101 -27.61 -11.63 -7.71
N VAL A 102 -26.75 -12.39 -7.02
CA VAL A 102 -26.05 -13.56 -7.58
C VAL A 102 -26.67 -14.86 -7.09
N ASN A 103 -26.66 -15.90 -7.91
CA ASN A 103 -27.18 -17.23 -7.55
C ASN A 103 -26.54 -17.75 -6.24
N PRO A 104 -27.33 -18.18 -5.24
CA PRO A 104 -26.83 -18.73 -3.97
C PRO A 104 -25.78 -19.83 -4.11
N LEU A 105 -25.83 -20.65 -5.15
CA LEU A 105 -24.83 -21.70 -5.44
C LEU A 105 -23.41 -21.12 -5.58
N LEU A 106 -23.26 -20.06 -6.39
CA LEU A 106 -21.96 -19.44 -6.65
C LEU A 106 -21.40 -18.76 -5.39
N ARG A 107 -22.28 -18.15 -4.59
CA ARG A 107 -21.91 -17.59 -3.27
C ARG A 107 -21.43 -18.70 -2.34
N GLY A 108 -22.14 -19.84 -2.31
CA GLY A 108 -21.77 -21.02 -1.55
C GLY A 108 -20.37 -21.51 -1.93
N VAL A 109 -20.08 -21.61 -3.23
CA VAL A 109 -18.73 -21.99 -3.72
C VAL A 109 -17.66 -20.98 -3.29
N GLU A 110 -17.89 -19.67 -3.44
CA GLU A 110 -16.93 -18.61 -3.06
C GLU A 110 -16.66 -18.63 -1.53
N VAL A 111 -17.71 -18.74 -0.71
CA VAL A 111 -17.60 -18.86 0.76
C VAL A 111 -16.91 -20.16 1.15
N GLY A 112 -17.34 -21.30 0.58
CA GLY A 112 -16.77 -22.61 0.85
C GLY A 112 -15.28 -22.66 0.52
N LEU A 113 -14.88 -22.20 -0.67
CA LEU A 113 -13.49 -22.19 -1.13
C LEU A 113 -12.58 -21.41 -0.17
N ALA A 114 -13.00 -20.21 0.24
CA ALA A 114 -12.25 -19.37 1.16
C ALA A 114 -12.06 -20.03 2.55
N HIS A 115 -13.12 -20.63 3.09
CA HIS A 115 -13.06 -21.31 4.39
C HIS A 115 -12.29 -22.63 4.32
N GLY A 116 -12.50 -23.45 3.28
CA GLY A 116 -11.76 -24.68 3.05
C GLY A 116 -10.25 -24.44 2.95
N PHE A 117 -9.85 -23.39 2.24
CA PHE A 117 -8.45 -22.97 2.15
C PHE A 117 -7.89 -22.50 3.51
N LEU A 118 -8.66 -21.70 4.27
CA LEU A 118 -8.27 -21.18 5.59
C LEU A 118 -8.01 -22.31 6.61
N LEU A 119 -8.86 -23.34 6.63
CA LEU A 119 -8.86 -24.38 7.66
C LEU A 119 -7.62 -25.29 7.62
N VAL A 120 -7.00 -25.50 6.46
CA VAL A 120 -5.84 -26.40 6.33
C VAL A 120 -4.65 -25.93 7.17
N GLY A 121 -4.37 -24.62 7.20
CA GLY A 121 -3.23 -24.05 7.92
C GLY A 121 -3.19 -24.44 9.41
N PRO A 122 -4.24 -24.13 10.20
CA PRO A 122 -4.35 -24.55 11.60
C PRO A 122 -4.26 -26.06 11.80
N PHE A 123 -5.04 -26.86 11.07
CA PHE A 123 -5.06 -28.32 11.29
C PHE A 123 -3.72 -28.99 10.96
N VAL A 124 -2.96 -28.46 10.00
CA VAL A 124 -1.61 -28.93 9.67
C VAL A 124 -0.57 -28.47 10.70
N LYS A 125 -0.57 -27.18 11.07
CA LYS A 125 0.49 -26.59 11.92
C LYS A 125 0.30 -26.78 13.41
N THR A 126 -0.93 -26.76 13.90
CA THR A 126 -1.27 -26.94 15.34
C THR A 126 -1.99 -28.26 15.62
N GLY A 127 -2.14 -29.14 14.62
CA GLY A 127 -2.74 -30.46 14.80
C GLY A 127 -1.95 -31.40 15.71
N PRO A 128 -2.57 -32.48 16.22
CA PRO A 128 -1.93 -33.42 17.14
C PRO A 128 -0.75 -34.19 16.50
N LEU A 129 -0.76 -34.32 15.17
CA LEU A 129 0.28 -35.00 14.40
C LEU A 129 1.27 -34.03 13.74
N ARG A 130 1.31 -32.75 14.12
CA ARG A 130 2.15 -31.69 13.51
C ARG A 130 3.67 -31.98 13.44
N ASN A 131 4.16 -32.92 14.25
CA ASN A 131 5.58 -33.31 14.33
C ASN A 131 5.90 -34.60 13.54
N THR A 132 4.92 -35.22 12.87
CA THR A 132 5.14 -36.43 12.07
C THR A 132 5.17 -36.11 10.58
N GLU A 133 5.77 -36.99 9.78
CA GLU A 133 5.86 -36.83 8.31
C GLU A 133 4.48 -36.81 7.63
N ILE A 134 3.45 -37.35 8.29
CA ILE A 134 2.05 -37.37 7.82
C ILE A 134 1.22 -36.15 8.27
N ALA A 135 1.82 -35.13 8.91
CA ALA A 135 1.14 -33.92 9.38
C ALA A 135 0.28 -33.25 8.29
N ALA A 136 0.81 -33.20 7.06
CA ALA A 136 0.14 -32.63 5.88
C ALA A 136 -1.17 -33.35 5.54
N GLN A 137 -1.13 -34.69 5.51
CA GLN A 137 -2.25 -35.55 5.16
C GLN A 137 -3.30 -35.55 6.27
N ALA A 138 -2.86 -35.72 7.53
CA ALA A 138 -3.73 -35.73 8.70
C ALA A 138 -4.44 -34.38 8.89
N GLY A 139 -3.72 -33.26 8.77
CA GLY A 139 -4.30 -31.92 8.88
C GLY A 139 -5.31 -31.60 7.78
N SER A 140 -5.00 -31.99 6.54
CA SER A 140 -5.91 -31.77 5.40
C SER A 140 -7.16 -32.64 5.49
N LEU A 141 -7.03 -33.89 5.93
CA LEU A 141 -8.17 -34.78 6.17
C LEU A 141 -9.07 -34.28 7.31
N ALA A 142 -8.47 -33.76 8.39
CA ALA A 142 -9.22 -33.15 9.50
C ALA A 142 -9.95 -31.86 9.05
N ALA A 143 -9.32 -31.02 8.24
CA ALA A 143 -9.95 -29.83 7.65
C ALA A 143 -11.12 -30.20 6.73
N ALA A 144 -10.96 -31.22 5.87
CA ALA A 144 -12.04 -31.75 5.05
C ALA A 144 -13.20 -32.30 5.91
N GLY A 145 -12.90 -33.05 6.97
CA GLY A 145 -13.88 -33.54 7.93
C GLY A 145 -14.68 -32.42 8.59
N LEU A 146 -14.03 -31.32 8.98
CA LEU A 146 -14.74 -30.15 9.53
C LEU A 146 -15.64 -29.47 8.48
N VAL A 147 -15.20 -29.36 7.22
CA VAL A 147 -16.04 -28.87 6.12
C VAL A 147 -17.31 -29.73 5.95
N VAL A 148 -17.19 -31.06 6.06
CA VAL A 148 -18.35 -31.97 6.00
C VAL A 148 -19.31 -31.70 7.18
N ILE A 149 -18.80 -31.60 8.41
CA ILE A 149 -19.60 -31.31 9.61
C ILE A 149 -20.33 -29.96 9.45
N LEU A 150 -19.63 -28.91 9.05
CA LEU A 150 -20.21 -27.58 8.81
C LEU A 150 -21.26 -27.59 7.70
N SER A 151 -21.05 -28.36 6.63
CA SER A 151 -22.04 -28.55 5.55
C SER A 151 -23.32 -29.23 6.06
N VAL A 152 -23.20 -30.20 6.96
CA VAL A 152 -24.36 -30.81 7.64
C VAL A 152 -25.06 -29.81 8.55
N CYS A 153 -24.31 -29.02 9.36
CA CYS A 153 -24.90 -27.96 10.19
C CYS A 153 -25.67 -26.92 9.36
N LEU A 154 -25.12 -26.49 8.22
CA LEU A 154 -25.82 -25.58 7.30
C LEU A 154 -27.09 -26.23 6.72
N THR A 155 -27.05 -27.52 6.40
CA THR A 155 -28.21 -28.26 5.89
C THR A 155 -29.30 -28.40 6.95
N MET A 156 -28.93 -28.73 8.20
CA MET A 156 -29.84 -28.75 9.35
C MET A 156 -30.48 -27.39 9.60
N TYR A 157 -29.69 -26.30 9.55
CA TYR A 157 -30.22 -24.93 9.65
C TYR A 157 -31.24 -24.64 8.53
N GLY A 158 -30.97 -25.06 7.29
CA GLY A 158 -31.87 -24.88 6.17
C GLY A 158 -33.23 -25.55 6.39
N ILE A 159 -33.22 -26.82 6.80
CA ILE A 159 -34.42 -27.61 7.10
C ILE A 159 -35.21 -27.02 8.29
N ALA A 160 -34.51 -26.49 9.30
CA ALA A 160 -35.15 -25.92 10.48
C ALA A 160 -35.69 -24.49 10.28
N SER A 161 -35.14 -23.73 9.32
CA SER A 161 -35.41 -22.29 9.17
C SER A 161 -36.30 -21.92 7.98
N PHE A 162 -36.43 -22.80 6.97
CA PHE A 162 -37.17 -22.51 5.75
C PHE A 162 -38.16 -23.63 5.40
N ILE A 163 -39.36 -23.23 4.98
CA ILE A 163 -40.42 -24.12 4.49
C ILE A 163 -40.38 -24.10 2.95
N GLU A 164 -40.60 -25.26 2.32
CA GLU A 164 -40.65 -25.35 0.86
C GLU A 164 -41.85 -24.58 0.29
N GLY A 165 -41.61 -23.77 -0.73
CA GLY A 165 -42.64 -22.96 -1.41
C GLY A 165 -42.90 -21.57 -0.80
N GLU A 166 -42.43 -21.28 0.41
CA GLU A 166 -42.50 -19.93 1.00
C GLU A 166 -41.57 -18.93 0.26
N PRO A 167 -41.99 -17.66 0.08
CA PRO A 167 -41.14 -16.61 -0.47
C PRO A 167 -40.03 -16.19 0.50
N SER A 168 -39.02 -15.48 -0.02
CA SER A 168 -37.87 -15.04 0.77
C SER A 168 -38.26 -14.09 1.91
N ILE A 169 -37.76 -14.41 3.12
CA ILE A 169 -37.92 -13.58 4.33
C ILE A 169 -36.99 -12.36 4.37
N ALA A 170 -36.15 -12.15 3.35
CA ALA A 170 -35.19 -11.06 3.32
C ALA A 170 -35.85 -9.68 3.07
N PRO A 171 -35.33 -8.59 3.67
CA PRO A 171 -35.88 -7.25 3.48
C PRO A 171 -35.75 -6.78 2.02
N ALA A 172 -36.89 -6.46 1.40
CA ALA A 172 -37.02 -6.00 0.02
C ALA A 172 -36.81 -4.48 -0.17
N LEU A 173 -36.18 -3.79 0.79
CA LEU A 173 -35.94 -2.35 0.79
C LEU A 173 -34.47 -2.05 1.08
N THR A 174 -33.89 -1.11 0.33
CA THR A 174 -32.58 -0.51 0.67
C THR A 174 -32.73 0.61 1.70
N LEU A 175 -31.64 1.01 2.35
CA LEU A 175 -31.60 2.20 3.22
C LEU A 175 -32.16 3.45 2.52
N THR A 176 -31.88 3.61 1.23
CA THR A 176 -32.41 4.69 0.37
C THR A 176 -33.90 4.53 -0.02
N GLY A 177 -34.64 3.59 0.58
CA GLY A 177 -36.06 3.35 0.31
C GLY A 177 -36.37 2.71 -1.05
N ARG A 178 -35.35 2.28 -1.82
CA ARG A 178 -35.56 1.63 -3.12
C ARG A 178 -36.02 0.19 -2.89
N LYS A 179 -37.14 -0.19 -3.53
CA LYS A 179 -37.59 -1.58 -3.61
C LYS A 179 -36.58 -2.42 -4.40
N LYS A 180 -36.24 -3.58 -3.86
CA LYS A 180 -35.22 -4.50 -4.35
C LYS A 180 -35.79 -5.92 -4.26
N GLU A 181 -35.40 -6.81 -5.17
CA GLU A 181 -35.78 -8.22 -5.05
C GLU A 181 -35.21 -8.80 -3.73
N PRO A 182 -36.04 -9.53 -2.95
CA PRO A 182 -35.59 -10.13 -1.70
C PRO A 182 -34.56 -11.24 -2.00
N ASP A 183 -33.61 -11.44 -1.08
CA ASP A 183 -32.50 -12.34 -1.34
C ASP A 183 -32.95 -13.81 -1.50
N GLN A 184 -32.69 -14.37 -2.67
CA GLN A 184 -32.99 -15.77 -3.01
C GLN A 184 -32.35 -16.76 -2.04
N LEU A 185 -31.24 -16.40 -1.38
CA LEU A 185 -30.57 -17.23 -0.36
C LEU A 185 -31.50 -17.59 0.82
N GLN A 186 -32.42 -16.69 1.20
CA GLN A 186 -33.32 -16.86 2.35
C GLN A 186 -34.60 -17.64 1.98
N THR A 187 -34.43 -18.75 1.26
CA THR A 187 -35.49 -19.69 0.84
C THR A 187 -34.97 -21.13 0.94
N ALA A 188 -35.84 -22.13 1.02
CA ALA A 188 -35.41 -23.53 1.13
C ALA A 188 -34.52 -23.98 -0.05
N ASP A 189 -34.94 -23.69 -1.29
CA ASP A 189 -34.19 -23.99 -2.53
C ASP A 189 -32.87 -23.20 -2.62
N GLY A 190 -32.90 -21.90 -2.29
CA GLY A 190 -31.70 -21.06 -2.30
C GLY A 190 -30.67 -21.48 -1.24
N TRP A 191 -31.13 -21.87 -0.06
CA TRP A 191 -30.26 -22.34 1.02
C TRP A 191 -29.66 -23.71 0.73
N ALA A 192 -30.43 -24.64 0.14
CA ALA A 192 -29.92 -25.93 -0.31
C ALA A 192 -28.84 -25.78 -1.42
N LYS A 193 -29.04 -24.83 -2.35
CA LYS A 193 -28.03 -24.47 -3.35
C LYS A 193 -26.78 -23.88 -2.70
N PHE A 194 -26.93 -23.05 -1.67
CA PHE A 194 -25.81 -22.49 -0.92
C PHE A 194 -25.02 -23.54 -0.14
N SER A 195 -25.68 -24.46 0.59
CA SER A 195 -24.99 -25.51 1.35
C SER A 195 -24.27 -26.51 0.43
N GLY A 196 -24.87 -26.89 -0.70
CA GLY A 196 -24.20 -27.70 -1.73
C GLY A 196 -22.99 -26.99 -2.34
N GLY A 197 -23.11 -25.68 -2.62
CA GLY A 197 -21.99 -24.85 -3.05
C GLY A 197 -20.87 -24.76 -1.99
N PHE A 198 -21.23 -24.59 -0.72
CA PHE A 198 -20.29 -24.53 0.40
C PHE A 198 -19.52 -25.84 0.58
N PHE A 199 -20.19 -26.99 0.47
CA PHE A 199 -19.54 -28.30 0.51
C PHE A 199 -18.51 -28.45 -0.63
N PHE A 200 -18.91 -28.21 -1.87
CA PHE A 200 -18.03 -28.33 -3.04
C PHE A 200 -16.86 -27.34 -2.99
N GLY A 201 -17.14 -26.08 -2.64
CA GLY A 201 -16.13 -25.04 -2.43
C GLY A 201 -15.16 -25.43 -1.32
N GLY A 202 -15.66 -25.88 -0.17
CA GLY A 202 -14.83 -26.24 0.98
C GLY A 202 -13.87 -27.39 0.70
N ILE A 203 -14.36 -28.48 0.10
CA ILE A 203 -13.50 -29.61 -0.26
C ILE A 203 -12.47 -29.22 -1.33
N SER A 204 -12.87 -28.45 -2.36
CA SER A 204 -11.92 -27.96 -3.37
C SER A 204 -10.88 -26.99 -2.80
N GLY A 205 -11.26 -26.15 -1.83
CA GLY A 205 -10.36 -25.24 -1.11
C GLY A 205 -9.32 -25.98 -0.26
N VAL A 206 -9.72 -27.06 0.42
CA VAL A 206 -8.81 -27.94 1.17
C VAL A 206 -7.81 -28.63 0.22
N ILE A 207 -8.29 -29.20 -0.89
CA ILE A 207 -7.43 -29.84 -1.90
C ILE A 207 -6.44 -28.83 -2.50
N TRP A 208 -6.90 -27.61 -2.81
CA TRP A 208 -6.06 -26.56 -3.39
C TRP A 208 -5.00 -26.04 -2.40
N ALA A 209 -5.35 -25.88 -1.12
CA ALA A 209 -4.38 -25.55 -0.08
C ALA A 209 -3.32 -26.65 0.08
N TYR A 210 -3.72 -27.92 0.13
CA TYR A 210 -2.78 -29.05 0.17
C TYR A 210 -1.85 -29.06 -1.05
N TYR A 211 -2.39 -28.85 -2.27
CA TYR A 211 -1.61 -28.81 -3.50
C TYR A 211 -0.57 -27.67 -3.52
N LEU A 212 -0.97 -26.46 -3.10
CA LEU A 212 -0.07 -25.30 -3.02
C LEU A 212 1.04 -25.46 -1.96
N LEU A 213 0.74 -26.12 -0.84
CA LEU A 213 1.68 -26.31 0.26
C LEU A 213 2.64 -27.49 0.06
N TYR A 214 2.22 -28.54 -0.66
CA TYR A 214 2.94 -29.83 -0.68
C TYR A 214 3.24 -30.40 -2.07
N VAL A 215 2.65 -29.87 -3.15
CA VAL A 215 2.97 -30.30 -4.52
C VAL A 215 3.76 -29.24 -5.28
N LEU A 216 3.44 -27.96 -5.09
CA LEU A 216 4.16 -26.84 -5.72
C LEU A 216 5.35 -26.32 -4.90
N ASP A 217 5.53 -26.80 -3.66
CA ASP A 217 6.61 -26.45 -2.69
C ASP A 217 7.03 -24.97 -2.74
N LEU A 218 6.03 -24.09 -2.80
CA LEU A 218 6.22 -22.65 -2.84
C LEU A 218 6.84 -22.17 -1.51
N PRO A 219 7.59 -21.04 -1.50
CA PRO A 219 8.34 -20.56 -0.33
C PRO A 219 7.43 -19.98 0.77
N TYR A 220 6.59 -20.84 1.34
CA TYR A 220 5.71 -20.59 2.46
C TYR A 220 6.36 -21.04 3.76
N TYR A 221 5.89 -20.49 4.88
CA TYR A 221 6.36 -20.82 6.24
C TYR A 221 5.82 -22.19 6.70
N VAL A 222 5.99 -23.21 5.87
CA VAL A 222 5.55 -24.59 6.11
C VAL A 222 6.72 -25.56 6.16
N ASN A 223 7.61 -25.53 5.14
CA ASN A 223 8.73 -26.46 4.98
C ASN A 223 10.06 -25.81 5.36
N SER A 224 10.56 -26.07 6.57
CA SER A 224 11.93 -25.64 7.00
C SER A 224 12.97 -26.77 6.96
N SER A 225 12.62 -27.96 6.45
CA SER A 225 13.41 -29.19 6.64
C SER A 225 14.01 -29.81 5.36
N HIS A 226 13.58 -29.41 4.15
CA HIS A 226 13.88 -30.14 2.90
C HIS A 226 14.63 -29.33 1.83
N SER A 227 15.38 -28.30 2.22
CA SER A 227 16.09 -27.40 1.30
C SER A 227 17.28 -28.01 0.53
N LEU A 228 17.55 -29.32 0.63
CA LEU A 228 18.78 -29.97 0.13
C LEU A 228 18.57 -31.02 -0.97
N THR A 229 17.36 -31.55 -1.18
CA THR A 229 17.12 -32.62 -2.17
C THR A 229 16.52 -32.16 -3.50
N MET A 230 15.82 -31.02 -3.54
CA MET A 230 15.12 -30.56 -4.76
C MET A 230 16.02 -29.93 -5.84
N ALA A 231 17.26 -29.57 -5.52
CA ALA A 231 18.20 -29.01 -6.49
C ALA A 231 18.57 -29.98 -7.64
N LEU A 232 18.44 -31.30 -7.41
CA LEU A 232 18.81 -32.34 -8.39
C LEU A 232 17.67 -32.71 -9.36
N LEU A 233 16.41 -32.53 -8.97
CA LEU A 233 15.25 -32.89 -9.82
C LEU A 233 14.84 -31.78 -10.79
N PHE A 234 15.07 -30.51 -10.44
CA PHE A 234 14.73 -29.37 -11.29
C PHE A 234 15.49 -29.33 -12.64
N HIS A 235 16.60 -30.06 -12.76
CA HIS A 235 17.38 -30.08 -14.00
C HIS A 235 16.78 -31.00 -15.09
N GLN A 236 15.97 -32.00 -14.73
CA GLN A 236 15.35 -32.92 -15.71
C GLN A 236 14.03 -32.43 -16.30
N PHE A 237 13.25 -31.60 -15.57
CA PHE A 237 11.90 -31.21 -16.01
C PHE A 237 11.88 -30.08 -17.06
N ASN A 238 13.00 -29.38 -17.25
CA ASN A 238 13.09 -28.19 -18.10
C ASN A 238 13.18 -28.50 -19.62
N LEU A 239 13.06 -29.77 -20.00
CA LEU A 239 13.29 -30.28 -21.37
C LEU A 239 12.02 -30.72 -22.11
N LEU A 240 10.82 -30.62 -21.49
CA LEU A 240 9.59 -31.22 -22.02
C LEU A 240 8.39 -30.28 -22.27
N LEU A 241 8.51 -28.97 -22.03
CA LEU A 241 7.40 -28.00 -22.20
C LEU A 241 7.75 -26.82 -23.11
N LEU A 242 8.32 -27.13 -24.27
CA LEU A 242 8.58 -26.19 -25.36
C LEU A 242 7.88 -26.66 -26.65
N GLN A 243 6.55 -26.50 -26.74
CA GLN A 243 5.83 -26.61 -28.03
C GLN A 243 4.37 -26.05 -28.03
N THR A 244 4.19 -24.96 -28.80
CA THR A 244 2.95 -24.55 -29.52
C THR A 244 1.81 -23.86 -28.70
N PRO A 245 0.79 -23.20 -29.33
CA PRO A 245 0.86 -21.73 -29.46
C PRO A 245 -0.46 -20.95 -29.14
N LEU A 246 -0.38 -19.62 -29.22
CA LEU A 246 -1.52 -18.69 -29.13
C LEU A 246 -2.56 -18.85 -30.25
N PRO A 247 -3.80 -18.40 -29.99
CA PRO A 247 -4.54 -17.57 -30.96
C PRO A 247 -4.95 -16.21 -30.39
N SER A 248 -5.20 -15.27 -31.29
CA SER A 248 -5.57 -13.88 -31.02
C SER A 248 -7.07 -13.62 -31.30
N SER A 249 -7.63 -12.49 -30.82
CA SER A 249 -8.15 -11.42 -31.72
C SER A 249 -9.19 -10.46 -31.08
N VAL A 250 -9.33 -9.31 -31.77
CA VAL A 250 -10.43 -8.31 -31.79
C VAL A 250 -10.65 -7.38 -30.60
N SER A 251 -10.59 -6.08 -30.91
CA SER A 251 -11.03 -4.96 -30.08
C SER A 251 -12.43 -4.47 -30.51
N THR A 252 -13.19 -3.86 -29.59
CA THR A 252 -14.20 -2.85 -29.95
C THR A 252 -14.20 -1.72 -28.94
N ALA A 253 -14.33 -0.48 -29.44
CA ALA A 253 -14.31 0.73 -28.63
C ALA A 253 -15.72 1.28 -28.37
N ARG A 254 -15.95 1.92 -27.22
CA ARG A 254 -17.08 2.84 -27.01
C ARG A 254 -16.63 4.13 -26.32
N LYS A 255 -16.99 5.26 -26.94
CA LYS A 255 -16.93 6.61 -26.35
C LYS A 255 -18.17 6.81 -25.48
N CYS A 256 -18.02 7.50 -24.34
CA CYS A 256 -19.11 8.31 -23.78
C CYS A 256 -18.55 9.50 -22.98
N THR A 257 -19.32 10.58 -22.89
CA THR A 257 -18.84 11.93 -22.58
C THR A 257 -19.00 12.33 -21.10
N LYS A 258 -18.08 13.17 -20.59
CA LYS A 258 -18.18 13.82 -19.27
C LYS A 258 -18.64 15.28 -19.38
N LYS A 259 -19.36 15.77 -18.37
CA LYS A 259 -19.39 17.20 -17.97
C LYS A 259 -19.20 17.32 -16.44
N PRO A 260 -18.68 18.45 -15.91
CA PRO A 260 -18.16 18.52 -14.55
C PRO A 260 -19.00 19.38 -13.59
N LEU A 261 -18.76 19.22 -12.29
CA LEU A 261 -19.11 20.19 -11.25
C LEU A 261 -17.86 20.49 -10.40
N ARG A 262 -17.61 21.78 -10.16
CA ARG A 262 -16.59 22.30 -9.23
C ARG A 262 -17.27 22.70 -7.93
N PHE A 263 -16.60 22.50 -6.80
CA PHE A 263 -16.77 23.37 -5.63
C PHE A 263 -15.41 23.72 -5.03
N CYS A 264 -15.36 24.87 -4.36
CA CYS A 264 -14.15 25.50 -3.84
C CYS A 264 -14.44 25.91 -2.39
N CYS A 265 -13.52 25.61 -1.47
CA CYS A 265 -13.67 25.93 -0.05
C CYS A 265 -12.60 26.94 0.37
N ARG A 266 -13.00 27.91 1.20
CA ARG A 266 -12.16 29.00 1.72
C ARG A 266 -12.27 29.00 3.24
N ALA A 267 -11.15 29.17 3.94
CA ALA A 267 -11.08 29.03 5.40
C ALA A 267 -11.17 30.38 6.17
N SER A 268 -11.69 30.31 7.39
CA SER A 268 -11.48 31.22 8.54
C SER A 268 -11.70 30.36 9.78
N ARG A 269 -10.79 30.11 10.74
CA ARG A 269 -9.76 30.90 11.45
C ARG A 269 -10.33 31.74 12.62
N ASN A 270 -9.70 31.55 13.79
CA ASN A 270 -9.78 32.31 15.06
C ASN A 270 -11.02 32.08 15.95
N ASP A 271 -10.96 32.12 17.30
CA ASP A 271 -9.89 31.97 18.33
C ASP A 271 -10.57 31.76 19.71
N ASP A 272 -9.97 30.98 20.62
CA ASP A 272 -10.04 31.02 22.12
C ASP A 272 -11.40 31.03 22.90
N PRO A 273 -11.40 30.81 24.24
CA PRO A 273 -10.56 29.91 25.07
C PRO A 273 -11.38 29.05 26.09
N GLN A 274 -10.72 28.13 26.83
CA GLN A 274 -10.99 27.68 28.23
C GLN A 274 -12.42 27.20 28.63
N GLU A 275 -12.68 26.03 29.24
CA GLU A 275 -12.08 25.43 30.45
C GLU A 275 -12.29 23.90 30.53
N ASP A 276 -11.47 23.24 31.36
CA ASP A 276 -11.34 21.78 31.51
C ASP A 276 -12.40 21.10 32.39
N TYR A 277 -12.59 19.78 32.16
CA TYR A 277 -12.76 18.83 33.27
C TYR A 277 -12.03 17.52 32.97
N LEU A 278 -11.02 17.21 33.78
CA LEU A 278 -10.17 16.01 33.72
C LEU A 278 -10.92 14.74 34.15
N ILE A 279 -10.67 13.65 33.43
CA ILE A 279 -10.69 12.29 33.99
C ILE A 279 -9.39 11.61 33.53
N ASP A 280 -8.46 11.43 34.46
CA ASP A 280 -7.20 10.74 34.22
C ASP A 280 -7.42 9.23 34.00
N ALA A 281 -7.41 8.83 32.74
CA ALA A 281 -7.05 7.46 32.36
C ALA A 281 -5.61 7.49 31.84
N PRO A 282 -4.69 6.67 32.38
CA PRO A 282 -3.34 6.58 31.82
C PRO A 282 -3.45 6.15 30.36
N VAL A 283 -2.80 6.90 29.47
CA VAL A 283 -2.89 6.71 28.02
C VAL A 283 -2.36 5.33 27.66
N SER A 284 -3.26 4.36 27.51
CA SER A 284 -2.93 3.10 26.86
C SER A 284 -2.46 3.43 25.46
N VAL A 285 -1.20 3.10 25.17
CA VAL A 285 -0.66 3.10 23.81
C VAL A 285 -1.65 2.29 22.96
N GLY A 286 -2.31 2.97 22.04
CA GLY A 286 -3.43 2.43 21.29
C GLY A 286 -2.93 1.89 19.95
N ASP A 287 -2.97 0.57 19.79
CA ASP A 287 -2.54 -0.16 18.59
C ASP A 287 -3.52 0.04 17.41
N GLY A 288 -3.70 1.29 16.99
CA GLY A 288 -4.78 1.74 16.10
C GLY A 288 -4.33 2.12 14.69
N PHE A 289 -4.42 1.20 13.75
CA PHE A 289 -4.21 1.47 12.32
C PHE A 289 -5.25 2.47 11.76
N SER A 290 -4.87 3.73 11.57
CA SER A 290 -5.67 4.73 10.84
C SER A 290 -5.12 4.97 9.43
N PHE A 291 -5.97 4.74 8.41
CA PHE A 291 -5.61 4.86 6.99
C PHE A 291 -5.71 6.27 6.40
N SER A 292 -6.11 7.26 7.21
CA SER A 292 -6.06 8.68 6.83
C SER A 292 -5.02 9.38 7.71
N GLY A 293 -4.02 9.99 7.08
CA GLY A 293 -2.91 10.69 7.76
C GLY A 293 -3.36 11.95 8.50
N GLY A 294 -4.02 11.76 9.65
CA GLY A 294 -4.15 12.78 10.67
C GLY A 294 -2.79 13.09 11.28
N LYS A 295 -2.60 14.31 11.77
CA LYS A 295 -1.50 14.62 12.68
C LYS A 295 -1.64 13.74 13.92
N TYR A 296 -0.68 12.85 14.14
CA TYR A 296 -0.43 12.28 15.45
C TYR A 296 0.33 13.33 16.24
N SER A 297 -0.26 13.74 17.37
CA SER A 297 0.12 14.86 18.26
C SER A 297 0.28 16.25 17.62
N ASP A 298 0.20 17.29 18.47
CA ASP A 298 0.60 18.66 18.12
C ASP A 298 2.13 18.87 18.22
N GLU A 299 2.87 17.81 18.56
CA GLU A 299 4.33 17.81 18.62
C GLU A 299 4.94 17.75 17.20
N PRO A 300 6.19 18.21 17.01
CA PRO A 300 6.85 18.10 15.72
C PRO A 300 7.09 16.64 15.33
N SER A 301 6.50 16.17 14.23
CA SER A 301 6.88 14.89 13.64
C SER A 301 8.36 14.93 13.21
N PRO A 302 9.17 13.89 13.46
CA PRO A 302 10.54 13.80 12.93
C PRO A 302 10.61 13.97 11.40
N SER A 303 9.52 13.66 10.70
CA SER A 303 9.40 13.89 9.26
C SER A 303 9.23 15.37 8.91
N ASP A 304 8.50 16.15 9.73
CA ASP A 304 8.38 17.59 9.54
C ASP A 304 9.67 18.32 9.90
N GLU A 305 10.40 17.87 10.93
CA GLU A 305 11.72 18.39 11.24
C GLU A 305 12.72 18.12 10.12
N TRP A 306 12.76 16.89 9.60
CA TRP A 306 13.60 16.55 8.46
C TRP A 306 13.24 17.35 7.20
N PHE A 307 11.95 17.51 6.91
CA PHE A 307 11.52 18.31 5.76
C PHE A 307 11.90 19.79 5.90
N LYS A 308 11.84 20.36 7.12
CA LYS A 308 12.30 21.73 7.42
C LYS A 308 13.82 21.91 7.28
N GLN A 309 14.61 20.86 7.52
CA GLN A 309 16.07 20.90 7.31
C GLN A 309 16.46 20.86 5.82
N GLY A 310 15.57 20.38 4.95
CA GLY A 310 15.80 20.30 3.53
C GLY A 310 15.51 21.58 2.75
N LYS A 311 16.24 21.74 1.66
CA LYS A 311 16.02 22.74 0.61
C LYS A 311 15.49 22.02 -0.63
N ILE A 312 14.57 22.66 -1.35
CA ILE A 312 14.18 22.20 -2.69
C ILE A 312 15.08 22.90 -3.70
N VAL A 313 15.92 22.13 -4.38
CA VAL A 313 16.78 22.60 -5.47
C VAL A 313 15.99 22.45 -6.79
N SER A 314 15.85 23.55 -7.50
CA SER A 314 15.25 23.60 -8.85
C SER A 314 16.33 24.09 -9.82
N PRO A 315 16.76 23.30 -10.82
CA PRO A 315 17.80 23.73 -11.75
C PRO A 315 17.31 24.91 -12.60
N VAL A 316 18.15 25.94 -12.68
CA VAL A 316 17.96 27.19 -13.44
C VAL A 316 18.42 26.95 -14.91
N PRO A 317 17.86 27.63 -15.94
CA PRO A 317 17.65 26.99 -17.23
C PRO A 317 18.87 26.99 -18.16
N MET A 318 19.87 26.14 -17.90
CA MET A 318 20.88 25.80 -18.93
C MET A 318 21.56 24.42 -18.81
N SER A 319 21.57 23.76 -17.64
CA SER A 319 22.03 22.38 -17.46
C SER A 319 20.86 21.39 -17.44
N GLN A 320 21.03 20.23 -18.10
CA GLN A 320 19.90 19.49 -18.66
C GLN A 320 19.43 18.30 -17.80
N VAL A 321 18.51 18.55 -16.86
CA VAL A 321 17.36 17.65 -16.71
C VAL A 321 16.13 18.35 -17.28
N LYS A 322 16.15 18.53 -18.61
CA LYS A 322 14.90 18.80 -19.32
C LYS A 322 13.97 17.63 -19.05
N ALA A 323 12.78 17.90 -18.52
CA ALA A 323 11.65 17.07 -18.88
C ALA A 323 11.62 17.05 -20.42
N HIS A 324 11.74 15.88 -21.04
CA HIS A 324 11.71 15.80 -22.51
C HIS A 324 10.50 16.60 -23.02
N PRO A 325 10.68 17.56 -23.95
CA PRO A 325 9.60 18.44 -24.37
C PRO A 325 8.45 17.59 -24.89
N VAL A 326 7.31 17.62 -24.18
CA VAL A 326 6.22 16.67 -24.38
C VAL A 326 5.48 17.02 -25.68
N GLY A 327 5.98 16.49 -26.80
CA GLY A 327 5.27 16.42 -28.07
C GLY A 327 4.12 15.43 -27.98
N GLY A 328 3.12 15.69 -27.12
CA GLY A 328 2.19 14.65 -26.66
C GLY A 328 0.88 15.13 -26.02
N SER A 329 -0.06 15.58 -26.84
CA SER A 329 -1.53 15.54 -26.62
C SER A 329 -2.20 16.33 -25.47
N GLY A 330 -1.50 16.76 -24.41
CA GLY A 330 -2.13 17.44 -23.26
C GLY A 330 -3.09 16.54 -22.45
N GLY A 331 -2.92 15.22 -22.54
CA GLY A 331 -3.65 14.25 -21.72
C GLY A 331 -3.24 14.34 -20.24
N LYS A 332 -4.17 14.03 -19.33
CA LYS A 332 -3.86 13.97 -17.90
C LYS A 332 -3.05 12.71 -17.57
N ALA A 333 -2.07 12.85 -16.66
CA ALA A 333 -1.48 11.75 -15.91
C ALA A 333 -2.56 10.77 -15.44
N LYS A 334 -2.30 9.46 -15.56
CA LYS A 334 -3.27 8.42 -15.18
C LYS A 334 -3.15 8.15 -13.68
N ASP A 335 -4.27 8.11 -12.98
CA ASP A 335 -4.30 7.59 -11.61
C ASP A 335 -3.92 6.09 -11.62
N PRO A 336 -3.22 5.60 -10.57
CA PRO A 336 -2.88 4.19 -10.45
C PRO A 336 -4.15 3.34 -10.30
N ILE A 337 -4.07 2.05 -10.65
CA ILE A 337 -5.24 1.15 -10.61
C ILE A 337 -5.69 0.89 -9.15
N PHE A 338 -4.74 0.94 -8.22
CA PHE A 338 -4.94 0.84 -6.78
C PHE A 338 -4.12 1.94 -6.07
N GLY A 339 -4.52 2.35 -4.87
CA GLY A 339 -3.82 3.36 -4.07
C GLY A 339 -4.42 4.77 -4.15
N LEU A 340 -3.63 5.76 -3.74
CA LEU A 340 -4.03 7.18 -3.72
C LEU A 340 -3.96 7.81 -5.12
N THR A 341 -4.74 8.85 -5.36
CA THR A 341 -4.67 9.65 -6.60
C THR A 341 -3.28 10.27 -6.80
N MET A 342 -2.91 10.55 -8.05
CA MET A 342 -1.64 11.24 -8.33
C MET A 342 -1.64 12.67 -7.76
N SER A 343 -0.53 13.07 -7.12
CA SER A 343 -0.29 14.46 -6.74
C SER A 343 -0.28 15.38 -7.97
N ALA A 344 -0.69 16.63 -7.81
CA ALA A 344 -0.55 17.67 -8.83
C ALA A 344 0.92 17.87 -9.28
N THR A 345 1.89 17.57 -8.41
CA THR A 345 3.34 17.62 -8.71
C THR A 345 3.85 16.42 -9.52
N SER A 346 3.01 15.43 -9.81
CA SER A 346 3.36 14.28 -10.66
C SER A 346 3.24 14.59 -12.16
N GLN A 347 2.72 15.78 -12.48
CA GLN A 347 2.90 16.42 -13.78
C GLN A 347 3.96 17.50 -13.57
N ALA A 348 5.02 17.46 -14.38
CA ALA A 348 6.05 18.48 -14.34
C ALA A 348 5.43 19.86 -14.67
N PRO A 349 5.92 20.96 -14.07
CA PRO A 349 5.99 22.23 -14.78
C PRO A 349 6.67 21.99 -16.14
N PRO A 350 6.35 22.76 -17.20
CA PRO A 350 6.75 22.40 -18.57
C PRO A 350 8.26 22.21 -18.82
N ASP A 351 9.13 22.63 -17.90
CA ASP A 351 10.58 22.74 -18.13
C ASP A 351 11.48 21.90 -17.19
N PHE A 352 11.18 21.73 -15.87
CA PHE A 352 12.13 21.20 -14.88
C PHE A 352 11.52 20.33 -13.75
N PHE A 353 12.33 19.40 -13.21
CA PHE A 353 12.04 18.62 -11.99
C PHE A 353 12.76 19.16 -10.75
N ARG A 354 12.15 19.00 -9.58
CA ARG A 354 12.68 19.47 -8.30
C ARG A 354 13.29 18.35 -7.48
N TRP A 355 14.42 18.65 -6.85
CA TRP A 355 15.17 17.75 -5.99
C TRP A 355 15.08 18.21 -4.53
N PHE A 356 14.94 17.28 -3.61
CA PHE A 356 15.05 17.54 -2.18
C PHE A 356 16.48 17.24 -1.71
N CYS A 357 17.11 18.22 -1.07
CA CYS A 357 18.49 18.12 -0.56
C CYS A 357 18.58 18.64 0.87
N VAL A 358 19.32 17.94 1.74
CA VAL A 358 19.68 18.39 3.09
C VAL A 358 21.17 18.67 3.12
N GLU A 359 21.55 19.87 3.57
CA GLU A 359 22.92 20.37 3.58
C GLU A 359 23.35 20.72 5.01
N SER A 360 24.55 20.33 5.41
CA SER A 360 25.12 20.65 6.73
C SER A 360 26.65 20.79 6.69
N GLY A 361 27.19 21.73 7.47
CA GLY A 361 28.60 22.13 7.48
C GLY A 361 28.86 23.46 6.75
N SER A 362 30.06 24.03 6.91
CA SER A 362 30.43 25.28 6.21
C SER A 362 30.58 25.08 4.71
N ALA A 363 30.20 26.09 3.92
CA ALA A 363 30.35 26.08 2.46
C ALA A 363 31.83 26.05 2.00
N ASP A 364 32.75 26.57 2.82
CA ASP A 364 34.19 26.61 2.54
C ASP A 364 34.89 25.25 2.68
N ASN A 365 34.24 24.29 3.35
CA ASN A 365 34.81 22.96 3.58
C ASN A 365 34.71 22.07 2.31
N PRO A 366 35.58 21.06 2.14
CA PRO A 366 35.49 20.11 1.04
C PRO A 366 34.10 19.44 0.98
N SER A 367 33.55 19.31 -0.23
CA SER A 367 32.18 18.84 -0.43
C SER A 367 32.10 17.31 -0.45
N VAL A 368 31.16 16.77 0.33
CA VAL A 368 30.84 15.33 0.42
C VAL A 368 29.37 15.14 0.11
N VAL A 369 29.05 14.40 -0.95
CA VAL A 369 27.66 14.10 -1.35
C VAL A 369 27.31 12.66 -0.95
N LEU A 370 26.22 12.51 -0.20
CA LEU A 370 25.69 11.24 0.30
C LEU A 370 24.52 10.79 -0.57
N VAL A 371 24.70 9.63 -1.21
CA VAL A 371 23.82 9.09 -2.26
C VAL A 371 23.16 7.81 -1.78
N HIS A 372 21.86 7.87 -1.48
CA HIS A 372 21.14 6.71 -0.95
C HIS A 372 20.92 5.63 -2.02
N GLY A 373 20.78 4.38 -1.57
CA GLY A 373 20.48 3.23 -2.43
C GLY A 373 18.99 2.98 -2.63
N PHE A 374 18.68 1.77 -3.11
CA PHE A 374 17.35 1.38 -3.56
C PHE A 374 16.73 0.26 -2.69
N PRO A 375 15.49 0.44 -2.16
CA PRO A 375 14.76 1.67 -1.95
C PRO A 375 15.19 2.32 -0.62
N SER A 376 15.42 3.63 -0.63
CA SER A 376 15.73 4.41 0.57
C SER A 376 15.41 5.89 0.31
N GLN A 377 15.87 6.78 1.18
CA GLN A 377 15.82 8.24 1.01
C GLN A 377 16.98 8.89 1.77
N ALA A 378 17.21 10.19 1.58
CA ALA A 378 18.27 10.99 2.23
C ALA A 378 18.26 10.88 3.76
N TYR A 379 17.08 10.65 4.37
CA TYR A 379 16.89 10.43 5.81
C TYR A 379 17.73 9.29 6.38
N SER A 380 18.17 8.35 5.54
CA SER A 380 19.08 7.28 5.95
C SER A 380 20.44 7.80 6.41
N TYR A 381 20.82 9.02 6.03
CA TYR A 381 22.04 9.68 6.48
C TYR A 381 21.85 10.61 7.70
N ARG A 382 20.69 10.65 8.35
CA ARG A 382 20.42 11.55 9.50
C ARG A 382 21.44 11.44 10.65
N LYS A 383 22.02 10.25 10.86
CA LYS A 383 23.08 9.98 11.86
C LYS A 383 24.49 10.28 11.34
N VAL A 384 24.70 10.26 10.02
CA VAL A 384 25.99 10.49 9.35
C VAL A 384 26.27 11.98 9.17
N LEU A 385 25.25 12.75 8.78
CA LEU A 385 25.33 14.19 8.52
C LEU A 385 25.93 15.01 9.69
N PRO A 386 25.52 14.83 10.96
CA PRO A 386 26.10 15.57 12.10
C PRO A 386 27.55 15.20 12.42
N VAL A 387 28.03 14.05 11.94
CA VAL A 387 29.43 13.63 12.14
C VAL A 387 30.34 14.27 11.09
N LEU A 388 29.93 14.22 9.81
CA LEU A 388 30.72 14.75 8.69
C LEU A 388 30.73 16.28 8.62
N SER A 389 29.59 16.92 8.89
CA SER A 389 29.41 18.39 8.85
C SER A 389 30.38 19.19 9.72
N LYS A 390 30.99 18.55 10.73
CA LYS A 390 32.06 19.13 11.57
C LYS A 390 33.31 19.54 10.77
N ASN A 391 33.59 18.90 9.64
CA ASN A 391 34.81 19.12 8.84
C ASN A 391 34.56 19.22 7.33
N PHE A 392 33.37 18.86 6.85
CA PHE A 392 33.03 18.74 5.44
C PHE A 392 31.70 19.43 5.13
N ARG A 393 31.57 20.02 3.94
CA ARG A 393 30.28 20.49 3.43
C ARG A 393 29.50 19.25 2.98
N THR A 394 28.55 18.79 3.79
CA THR A 394 27.91 17.49 3.57
C THR A 394 26.49 17.68 3.02
N ILE A 395 26.20 17.06 1.87
CA ILE A 395 24.93 17.17 1.17
C ILE A 395 24.33 15.77 0.99
N ALA A 396 23.11 15.53 1.47
CA ALA A 396 22.33 14.34 1.13
C ALA A 396 21.13 14.74 0.26
N PHE A 397 20.72 13.92 -0.69
CA PHE A 397 19.57 14.22 -1.56
C PHE A 397 18.68 13.00 -1.79
N ASP A 398 17.42 13.25 -2.14
CA ASP A 398 16.49 12.21 -2.59
C ASP A 398 16.56 12.08 -4.11
N TRP A 399 16.76 10.86 -4.62
CA TRP A 399 16.63 10.57 -6.05
C TRP A 399 15.22 10.92 -6.58
N LEU A 400 15.10 11.31 -7.86
CA LEU A 400 13.78 11.41 -8.52
C LEU A 400 13.01 10.10 -8.35
N GLY A 401 11.73 10.18 -7.97
CA GLY A 401 10.93 9.02 -7.57
C GLY A 401 10.90 8.71 -6.06
N PHE A 402 11.88 9.19 -5.28
CA PHE A 402 12.03 8.87 -3.85
C PHE A 402 11.75 10.06 -2.93
N GLY A 403 11.66 9.79 -1.61
CA GLY A 403 11.56 10.77 -0.53
C GLY A 403 10.65 11.97 -0.84
N PHE A 404 11.19 13.18 -0.82
CA PHE A 404 10.48 14.43 -1.11
C PHE A 404 10.78 15.03 -2.49
N SER A 405 11.69 14.44 -3.28
CA SER A 405 11.92 14.81 -4.69
C SER A 405 10.72 14.53 -5.58
N ASP A 406 10.66 15.17 -6.75
CA ASP A 406 9.55 14.98 -7.69
C ASP A 406 9.46 13.53 -8.21
N LYS A 407 8.23 13.14 -8.58
CA LYS A 407 7.82 11.77 -8.91
C LYS A 407 7.11 11.76 -10.27
N PRO A 408 7.84 12.01 -11.38
CA PRO A 408 7.29 12.00 -12.73
C PRO A 408 6.62 10.66 -13.07
N GLN A 409 5.66 10.70 -13.99
CA GLN A 409 5.20 9.48 -14.66
C GLN A 409 6.08 9.18 -15.89
N PRO A 410 6.40 7.90 -16.18
CA PRO A 410 6.96 7.52 -17.47
C PRO A 410 6.08 8.02 -18.62
N GLY A 411 6.71 8.50 -19.69
CA GLY A 411 6.09 9.24 -20.78
C GLY A 411 5.88 10.74 -20.52
N TYR A 412 6.16 11.24 -19.30
CA TYR A 412 6.07 12.66 -18.93
C TYR A 412 7.43 13.24 -18.52
N GLY A 413 8.47 12.90 -19.28
CA GLY A 413 9.79 13.54 -19.21
C GLY A 413 10.86 12.80 -18.40
N PHE A 414 10.53 11.69 -17.74
CA PHE A 414 11.49 10.80 -17.06
C PHE A 414 10.92 9.37 -16.96
N ASP A 415 11.59 8.40 -17.58
CA ASP A 415 11.17 6.99 -17.64
C ASP A 415 11.87 6.09 -16.61
N TYR A 416 12.73 6.67 -15.75
CA TYR A 416 13.52 5.99 -14.72
C TYR A 416 14.51 4.95 -15.26
N THR A 417 14.96 5.09 -16.52
CA THR A 417 16.10 4.31 -17.05
C THR A 417 17.38 4.63 -16.31
N LEU A 418 18.33 3.69 -16.27
CA LEU A 418 19.59 3.95 -15.55
C LEU A 418 20.45 5.01 -16.26
N ASP A 419 20.34 5.15 -17.58
CA ASP A 419 21.03 6.21 -18.35
C ASP A 419 20.43 7.61 -18.03
N GLU A 420 19.10 7.74 -17.88
CA GLU A 420 18.48 8.99 -17.37
C GLU A 420 18.93 9.31 -15.94
N TYR A 421 19.07 8.31 -15.07
CA TYR A 421 19.60 8.53 -13.72
C TYR A 421 21.03 9.10 -13.75
N VAL A 422 21.91 8.64 -14.65
CA VAL A 422 23.26 9.22 -14.84
C VAL A 422 23.17 10.69 -15.23
N SER A 423 22.39 11.05 -16.26
CA SER A 423 22.23 12.44 -16.71
C SER A 423 21.60 13.35 -15.64
N SER A 424 20.68 12.79 -14.86
CA SER A 424 20.01 13.49 -13.76
C SER A 424 20.95 13.76 -12.58
N PHE A 425 21.83 12.79 -12.27
CA PHE A 425 22.86 12.92 -11.24
C PHE A 425 23.92 13.95 -11.63
N GLU A 426 24.38 13.93 -12.88
CA GLU A 426 25.32 14.93 -13.39
C GLU A 426 24.79 16.35 -13.20
N SER A 427 23.54 16.59 -13.59
CA SER A 427 22.90 17.91 -13.45
C SER A 427 22.80 18.35 -11.99
N LEU A 428 22.47 17.42 -11.08
CA LEU A 428 22.44 17.70 -9.64
C LEU A 428 23.83 18.05 -9.09
N ILE A 429 24.88 17.29 -9.46
CA ILE A 429 26.25 17.54 -8.98
C ILE A 429 26.77 18.89 -9.51
N ASN A 430 26.51 19.21 -10.78
CA ASN A 430 26.92 20.49 -11.39
C ASN A 430 26.23 21.71 -10.73
N GLU A 431 25.00 21.55 -10.23
CA GLU A 431 24.27 22.61 -9.49
C GLU A 431 24.66 22.69 -8.00
N ALA A 432 24.82 21.53 -7.35
CA ALA A 432 25.09 21.46 -5.92
C ALA A 432 26.55 21.75 -5.54
N THR A 433 27.50 21.52 -6.46
CA THR A 433 28.94 21.62 -6.19
C THR A 433 29.72 22.28 -7.34
N ASN A 434 30.42 23.38 -7.02
CA ASN A 434 31.27 24.12 -7.96
C ASN A 434 32.74 23.64 -7.99
N ASN A 435 33.12 22.81 -7.01
CA ASN A 435 34.48 22.33 -6.77
C ASN A 435 34.52 20.80 -6.80
N LYS A 436 35.72 20.21 -6.71
CA LYS A 436 35.85 18.75 -6.61
C LYS A 436 35.09 18.18 -5.41
N VAL A 437 34.41 17.06 -5.63
CA VAL A 437 33.49 16.44 -4.68
C VAL A 437 33.91 15.01 -4.31
N THR A 438 33.62 14.61 -3.08
CA THR A 438 33.68 13.21 -2.63
C THR A 438 32.28 12.61 -2.69
N LEU A 439 32.13 11.41 -3.26
CA LEU A 439 30.84 10.73 -3.38
C LEU A 439 30.78 9.53 -2.43
N VAL A 440 29.76 9.46 -1.58
CA VAL A 440 29.46 8.28 -0.74
C VAL A 440 28.17 7.64 -1.24
N VAL A 441 28.23 6.42 -1.77
CA VAL A 441 27.14 5.83 -2.57
C VAL A 441 26.73 4.46 -2.04
N GLN A 442 25.43 4.26 -1.81
CA GLN A 442 24.93 3.01 -1.24
C GLN A 442 24.20 2.10 -2.25
N GLY A 443 24.48 0.80 -2.17
CA GLY A 443 23.69 -0.26 -2.80
C GLY A 443 23.57 -0.17 -4.33
N TYR A 444 22.36 -0.48 -4.83
CA TYR A 444 22.08 -0.64 -6.26
C TYR A 444 22.23 0.63 -7.13
N PHE A 445 22.43 1.82 -6.56
CA PHE A 445 22.75 3.03 -7.32
C PHE A 445 24.27 3.24 -7.53
N ALA A 446 25.14 2.43 -6.91
CA ALA A 446 26.59 2.50 -7.16
C ALA A 446 26.98 2.38 -8.66
N PRO A 447 26.39 1.49 -9.48
CA PRO A 447 26.68 1.43 -10.91
C PRO A 447 26.37 2.72 -11.68
N VAL A 448 25.30 3.44 -11.30
CA VAL A 448 24.93 4.73 -11.91
C VAL A 448 26.01 5.77 -11.60
N VAL A 449 26.43 5.87 -10.34
CA VAL A 449 27.43 6.88 -9.93
C VAL A 449 28.83 6.56 -10.47
N VAL A 450 29.23 5.28 -10.53
CA VAL A 450 30.51 4.89 -11.15
C VAL A 450 30.50 5.17 -12.67
N LYS A 451 29.36 5.00 -13.35
CA LYS A 451 29.22 5.36 -14.77
C LYS A 451 29.27 6.87 -15.01
N TYR A 452 28.69 7.68 -14.12
CA TYR A 452 28.90 9.13 -14.12
C TYR A 452 30.40 9.49 -13.93
N ALA A 453 31.02 8.87 -12.93
CA ALA A 453 32.39 9.15 -12.50
C ALA A 453 33.44 8.80 -13.57
N SER A 454 33.23 7.76 -14.38
CA SER A 454 34.18 7.37 -15.43
C SER A 454 34.41 8.47 -16.46
N SER A 455 33.41 9.32 -16.69
CA SER A 455 33.43 10.45 -17.63
C SER A 455 33.77 11.80 -16.96
N HIS A 456 33.96 11.81 -15.64
CA HIS A 456 34.10 13.01 -14.80
C HIS A 456 35.14 12.86 -13.68
N GLN A 457 36.16 12.03 -13.90
CA GLN A 457 37.17 11.70 -12.87
C GLN A 457 37.87 12.94 -12.30
N GLU A 458 38.01 14.00 -13.11
CA GLU A 458 38.62 15.27 -12.73
C GLU A 458 37.80 16.05 -11.69
N LYS A 459 36.46 15.89 -11.68
CA LYS A 459 35.55 16.50 -10.69
C LYS A 459 35.56 15.77 -9.34
N LEU A 460 36.23 14.64 -9.21
CA LEU A 460 36.17 13.80 -8.02
C LEU A 460 37.47 13.85 -7.20
N ASN A 461 37.31 13.84 -5.87
CA ASN A 461 38.42 13.60 -4.94
C ASN A 461 38.49 12.11 -4.59
N ASP A 462 37.36 11.54 -4.17
CA ASP A 462 37.23 10.19 -3.65
C ASP A 462 35.83 9.62 -3.93
N ILE A 463 35.74 8.30 -4.06
CA ILE A 463 34.47 7.57 -4.03
C ILE A 463 34.49 6.56 -2.88
N ILE A 464 33.42 6.51 -2.10
CA ILE A 464 33.21 5.53 -1.04
C ILE A 464 31.92 4.77 -1.36
N LEU A 465 32.03 3.49 -1.69
CA LEU A 465 30.90 2.64 -2.05
C LEU A 465 30.47 1.79 -0.86
N LEU A 466 29.23 1.94 -0.40
CA LEU A 466 28.63 1.20 0.71
C LEU A 466 27.80 0.03 0.15
N ASN A 467 28.22 -1.21 0.41
CA ASN A 467 27.58 -2.43 -0.08
C ASN A 467 27.20 -2.40 -1.59
N PRO A 468 28.14 -2.12 -2.51
CA PRO A 468 27.86 -2.06 -3.95
C PRO A 468 27.67 -3.45 -4.60
N PRO A 469 26.85 -3.58 -5.66
CA PRO A 469 26.69 -4.83 -6.39
C PRO A 469 27.90 -5.15 -7.29
N VAL A 470 29.02 -5.62 -6.72
CA VAL A 470 30.30 -5.84 -7.43
C VAL A 470 30.47 -7.21 -8.12
N THR A 471 29.62 -8.20 -7.83
CA THR A 471 29.75 -9.55 -8.43
C THR A 471 28.62 -9.87 -9.40
N THR A 472 28.82 -10.87 -10.27
CA THR A 472 27.76 -11.34 -11.17
C THR A 472 26.56 -11.92 -10.41
N LYS A 473 26.76 -12.46 -9.19
CA LYS A 473 25.65 -12.85 -8.28
C LYS A 473 24.78 -11.65 -7.91
N HIS A 474 25.37 -10.46 -7.81
CA HIS A 474 24.72 -9.20 -7.40
C HIS A 474 23.95 -8.50 -8.55
N SER A 475 23.93 -9.10 -9.75
CA SER A 475 23.28 -8.54 -10.95
C SER A 475 21.75 -8.58 -10.96
N ASN A 476 21.13 -9.22 -9.96
CA ASN A 476 19.68 -9.38 -9.84
C ASN A 476 19.15 -8.65 -8.60
N LEU A 477 17.94 -8.08 -8.71
CA LEU A 477 17.22 -7.56 -7.55
C LEU A 477 16.77 -8.71 -6.62
N PRO A 478 16.81 -8.51 -5.29
CA PRO A 478 16.31 -9.48 -4.32
C PRO A 478 14.79 -9.62 -4.46
N SER A 479 14.24 -10.76 -4.06
CA SER A 479 12.81 -11.09 -4.24
C SER A 479 11.88 -10.03 -3.64
N THR A 480 12.25 -9.44 -2.50
CA THR A 480 11.51 -8.33 -1.85
C THR A 480 11.35 -7.09 -2.73
N LEU A 481 12.30 -6.79 -3.62
CA LEU A 481 12.25 -5.63 -4.53
C LEU A 481 11.75 -6.01 -5.94
N SER A 482 12.12 -7.21 -6.40
CA SER A 482 11.69 -7.76 -7.69
C SER A 482 10.17 -7.93 -7.76
N ILE A 483 9.47 -8.11 -6.63
CA ILE A 483 8.00 -8.20 -6.60
C ILE A 483 7.31 -6.92 -7.11
N PHE A 484 7.90 -5.73 -6.87
CA PHE A 484 7.34 -4.46 -7.37
C PHE A 484 7.45 -4.31 -8.89
N SER A 485 8.31 -5.09 -9.56
CA SER A 485 8.38 -5.10 -11.03
C SER A 485 7.17 -5.79 -11.69
N ASN A 486 6.40 -6.58 -10.94
CA ASN A 486 5.27 -7.35 -11.48
C ASN A 486 4.15 -6.40 -11.96
N PHE A 487 3.45 -6.80 -13.03
CA PHE A 487 2.36 -5.99 -13.60
C PHE A 487 1.18 -5.78 -12.63
N LEU A 488 0.79 -6.82 -11.89
CA LEU A 488 -0.38 -6.79 -11.01
C LEU A 488 0.01 -6.61 -9.53
N LEU A 489 0.86 -7.50 -9.02
CA LEU A 489 1.30 -7.45 -7.62
C LEU A 489 2.14 -6.20 -7.32
N GLY A 490 2.83 -5.66 -8.33
CA GLY A 490 3.60 -4.43 -8.17
C GLY A 490 2.72 -3.19 -8.00
N GLU A 491 1.58 -3.10 -8.69
CA GLU A 491 0.63 -1.98 -8.53
C GLU A 491 0.00 -1.99 -7.13
N ILE A 492 -0.26 -3.17 -6.57
CA ILE A 492 -0.85 -3.31 -5.23
C ILE A 492 0.22 -3.05 -4.14
N PHE A 493 1.36 -3.74 -4.20
CA PHE A 493 2.33 -3.72 -3.10
C PHE A 493 3.22 -2.47 -3.07
N SER A 494 3.37 -1.73 -4.17
CA SER A 494 4.10 -0.45 -4.14
C SER A 494 3.27 0.67 -3.49
N GLN A 495 1.95 0.52 -3.42
CA GLN A 495 1.02 1.49 -2.85
C GLN A 495 0.74 1.23 -1.36
N ASP A 496 1.10 0.04 -0.84
CA ASP A 496 1.09 -0.27 0.58
C ASP A 496 2.38 0.29 1.24
N PRO A 497 2.29 1.31 2.12
CA PRO A 497 3.46 1.92 2.73
C PRO A 497 4.32 0.94 3.54
N ILE A 498 3.71 -0.04 4.22
CA ILE A 498 4.45 -1.02 5.04
C ILE A 498 5.22 -1.99 4.15
N ARG A 499 4.65 -2.34 2.99
CA ARG A 499 5.31 -3.23 2.04
C ARG A 499 6.39 -2.52 1.23
N ALA A 500 6.12 -1.30 0.78
CA ALA A 500 7.00 -0.46 -0.03
C ALA A 500 8.17 0.16 0.76
N SER A 501 7.94 0.54 2.02
CA SER A 501 8.93 1.12 2.91
C SER A 501 9.46 0.10 3.91
N ASP A 502 8.74 -0.18 5.00
CA ASP A 502 9.25 -0.90 6.17
C ASP A 502 9.85 -2.25 5.78
N LYS A 503 9.07 -3.09 5.09
CA LYS A 503 9.48 -4.46 4.77
C LYS A 503 10.57 -4.50 3.71
N ALA A 504 10.74 -3.45 2.91
CA ALA A 504 11.93 -3.33 2.08
C ALA A 504 13.15 -3.05 2.98
N LEU A 505 13.11 -1.95 3.73
CA LEU A 505 14.21 -1.47 4.58
C LEU A 505 14.64 -2.48 5.67
N THR A 506 13.71 -3.17 6.34
CA THR A 506 14.04 -4.14 7.40
C THR A 506 14.34 -5.55 6.89
N SER A 507 14.15 -5.85 5.60
CA SER A 507 14.48 -7.18 5.06
C SER A 507 15.96 -7.32 4.68
N CYS A 508 16.66 -6.20 4.49
CA CYS A 508 18.01 -6.15 3.94
C CYS A 508 19.15 -6.42 4.96
N GLY A 509 18.83 -6.35 6.26
CA GLY A 509 19.81 -6.41 7.33
C GLY A 509 19.25 -6.97 8.64
N PRO A 510 20.08 -7.11 9.69
CA PRO A 510 19.67 -7.66 10.98
C PRO A 510 18.90 -6.67 11.86
N TYR A 511 19.06 -5.36 11.63
CA TYR A 511 18.51 -4.31 12.49
C TYR A 511 17.03 -4.03 12.24
N LYS A 512 16.33 -3.53 13.27
CA LYS A 512 14.94 -3.06 13.17
C LYS A 512 14.92 -1.54 13.39
N ILE A 513 14.49 -0.81 12.37
CA ILE A 513 14.30 0.64 12.41
C ILE A 513 13.17 0.98 13.41
N LYS A 514 13.31 2.10 14.15
CA LYS A 514 12.28 2.59 15.08
C LYS A 514 11.03 3.04 14.33
N GLU A 515 9.87 2.98 14.99
CA GLU A 515 8.58 3.35 14.37
C GLU A 515 8.54 4.82 13.94
N ASP A 516 9.08 5.73 14.76
CA ASP A 516 9.16 7.17 14.46
C ASP A 516 10.00 7.45 13.20
N ASP A 517 11.10 6.72 13.04
CA ASP A 517 11.96 6.76 11.86
C ASP A 517 11.23 6.18 10.63
N LEU A 518 10.56 5.03 10.78
CA LEU A 518 9.77 4.39 9.72
C LEU A 518 8.67 5.31 9.19
N MET A 519 8.01 6.08 10.06
CA MET A 519 7.00 7.06 9.65
C MET A 519 7.56 8.12 8.68
N VAL A 520 8.84 8.49 8.79
CA VAL A 520 9.50 9.39 7.82
C VAL A 520 9.66 8.73 6.46
N TYR A 521 9.93 7.43 6.40
CA TYR A 521 10.02 6.67 5.14
C TYR A 521 8.66 6.30 4.53
N ARG A 522 7.62 6.13 5.35
CA ARG A 522 6.24 5.88 4.90
C ARG A 522 5.57 7.13 4.34
N ARG A 523 5.91 8.33 4.85
CA ARG A 523 5.22 9.58 4.50
C ARG A 523 5.04 9.82 2.99
N PRO A 524 6.04 9.62 2.10
CA PRO A 524 5.84 9.79 0.67
C PRO A 524 4.73 8.89 0.08
N TYR A 525 4.60 7.66 0.59
CA TYR A 525 3.58 6.69 0.16
C TYR A 525 2.20 6.99 0.78
N LEU A 526 2.17 7.51 2.01
CA LEU A 526 0.95 7.98 2.67
C LEU A 526 0.39 9.30 2.08
N THR A 527 1.23 10.08 1.38
CA THR A 527 0.85 11.41 0.85
C THR A 527 0.35 11.35 -0.59
N SER A 528 0.88 10.46 -1.43
CA SER A 528 0.56 10.41 -2.87
C SER A 528 0.86 9.05 -3.49
N GLY A 529 -0.03 8.57 -4.36
CA GLY A 529 0.16 7.32 -5.10
C GLY A 529 1.30 7.37 -6.13
N SER A 530 1.83 8.57 -6.39
CA SER A 530 3.03 8.78 -7.22
C SER A 530 4.26 8.05 -6.69
N SER A 531 4.37 7.85 -5.38
CA SER A 531 5.53 7.21 -4.74
C SER A 531 5.54 5.70 -5.02
N GLY A 532 4.39 5.03 -4.90
CA GLY A 532 4.26 3.63 -5.30
C GLY A 532 4.44 3.44 -6.81
N PHE A 533 3.90 4.35 -7.61
CA PHE A 533 4.05 4.31 -9.06
C PHE A 533 5.51 4.47 -9.52
N ALA A 534 6.25 5.42 -8.93
CA ALA A 534 7.69 5.57 -9.17
C ALA A 534 8.46 4.31 -8.75
N LEU A 535 8.24 3.80 -7.53
CA LEU A 535 8.87 2.56 -7.05
C LEU A 535 8.63 1.38 -8.00
N ASN A 536 7.43 1.25 -8.55
CA ASN A 536 7.08 0.24 -9.54
C ASN A 536 7.88 0.39 -10.85
N ALA A 537 7.89 1.59 -11.43
CA ALA A 537 8.65 1.90 -12.66
C ALA A 537 10.15 1.65 -12.47
N ILE A 538 10.73 2.10 -11.35
CA ILE A 538 12.14 1.93 -11.02
C ILE A 538 12.48 0.45 -10.84
N SER A 539 11.64 -0.34 -10.14
CA SER A 539 11.84 -1.80 -10.04
C SER A 539 11.78 -2.52 -11.39
N ARG A 540 10.96 -2.05 -12.35
CA ARG A 540 10.93 -2.60 -13.72
C ARG A 540 12.21 -2.24 -14.49
N SER A 541 12.66 -0.99 -14.41
CA SER A 541 13.89 -0.50 -15.03
C SER A 541 15.14 -1.23 -14.49
N MET A 542 15.33 -1.20 -13.16
CA MET A 542 16.40 -1.93 -12.47
C MET A 542 16.43 -3.42 -12.85
N LYS A 543 15.29 -4.11 -12.85
CA LYS A 543 15.23 -5.54 -13.24
C LYS A 543 15.66 -5.81 -14.68
N LYS A 544 15.49 -4.84 -15.59
CA LYS A 544 15.89 -4.94 -17.00
C LYS A 544 17.37 -4.59 -17.20
N GLU A 545 17.88 -3.58 -16.49
CA GLU A 545 19.15 -2.91 -16.82
C GLU A 545 20.29 -3.18 -15.82
N LEU A 546 19.99 -3.57 -14.58
CA LEU A 546 20.98 -3.75 -13.50
C LEU A 546 22.13 -4.70 -13.88
N LYS A 547 21.85 -5.81 -14.57
CA LYS A 547 22.90 -6.76 -14.99
C LYS A 547 23.92 -6.14 -15.94
N LYS A 548 23.47 -5.32 -16.91
CA LYS A 548 24.35 -4.58 -17.82
C LYS A 548 25.19 -3.58 -17.03
N TYR A 549 24.53 -2.82 -16.15
CA TYR A 549 25.16 -1.78 -15.34
C TYR A 549 26.19 -2.31 -14.32
N VAL A 550 25.94 -3.47 -13.70
CA VAL A 550 26.90 -4.14 -12.81
C VAL A 550 28.15 -4.57 -13.57
N GLU A 551 28.02 -5.07 -14.80
CA GLU A 551 29.19 -5.43 -15.62
C GLU A 551 29.95 -4.20 -16.14
N GLU A 552 29.23 -3.13 -16.53
CA GLU A 552 29.84 -1.83 -16.86
C GLU A 552 30.63 -1.28 -15.66
N MET A 553 30.05 -1.29 -14.45
CA MET A 553 30.72 -0.85 -13.22
C MET A 553 31.98 -1.68 -12.91
N ARG A 554 31.90 -3.01 -13.01
CA ARG A 554 33.05 -3.91 -12.82
C ARG A 554 34.16 -3.60 -13.81
N THR A 555 33.82 -3.42 -15.09
CA THR A 555 34.76 -3.09 -16.15
C THR A 555 35.47 -1.77 -15.88
N ILE A 556 34.72 -0.72 -15.51
CA ILE A 556 35.26 0.61 -15.18
C ILE A 556 36.23 0.54 -13.99
N LEU A 557 35.87 -0.15 -12.90
CA LEU A 557 36.70 -0.22 -11.68
C LEU A 557 37.95 -1.11 -11.83
N LEU A 558 37.99 -1.98 -12.84
CA LEU A 558 39.15 -2.81 -13.20
C LEU A 558 40.04 -2.16 -14.27
N ASP A 559 39.59 -1.08 -14.92
CA ASP A 559 40.31 -0.42 -16.00
C ASP A 559 41.53 0.36 -15.47
N LYS A 560 42.65 0.31 -16.19
CA LYS A 560 43.88 1.03 -15.83
C LYS A 560 43.76 2.56 -15.97
N SER A 561 42.74 3.04 -16.67
CA SER A 561 42.40 4.46 -16.81
C SER A 561 41.60 5.02 -15.62
N TRP A 562 41.20 4.18 -14.67
CA TRP A 562 40.52 4.60 -13.45
C TRP A 562 41.52 5.14 -12.41
N ASN A 563 41.47 6.44 -12.18
CA ASN A 563 42.39 7.17 -11.30
C ASN A 563 41.73 7.67 -9.99
N VAL A 564 40.42 7.47 -9.81
CA VAL A 564 39.68 7.97 -8.65
C VAL A 564 39.87 7.03 -7.45
N LYS A 565 40.42 7.54 -6.35
CA LYS A 565 40.64 6.79 -5.10
C LYS A 565 39.31 6.22 -4.59
N THR A 566 39.11 4.90 -4.70
CA THR A 566 37.84 4.26 -4.34
C THR A 566 37.99 3.34 -3.13
N THR A 567 37.10 3.49 -2.15
CA THR A 567 36.97 2.57 -1.00
C THR A 567 35.64 1.82 -1.11
N VAL A 568 35.68 0.51 -0.95
CA VAL A 568 34.50 -0.33 -0.75
C VAL A 568 34.32 -0.56 0.75
N CYS A 569 33.20 -0.13 1.30
CA CYS A 569 32.78 -0.42 2.66
C CYS A 569 31.68 -1.50 2.64
N TRP A 570 31.78 -2.52 3.50
CA TRP A 570 30.88 -3.68 3.44
C TRP A 570 30.34 -4.12 4.81
N GLY A 571 29.02 -4.09 4.97
CA GLY A 571 28.33 -4.73 6.09
C GLY A 571 28.26 -6.25 5.95
N GLN A 572 28.87 -7.00 6.88
CA GLN A 572 29.00 -8.47 6.78
C GLN A 572 27.67 -9.25 6.86
N ARG A 573 26.58 -8.68 7.38
CA ARG A 573 25.25 -9.32 7.51
C ARG A 573 24.24 -8.82 6.47
N ASP A 574 24.72 -8.37 5.31
CA ASP A 574 23.87 -8.00 4.18
C ASP A 574 23.10 -9.24 3.67
N ARG A 575 21.76 -9.14 3.65
CA ARG A 575 20.86 -10.23 3.22
C ARG A 575 20.50 -10.17 1.74
N TRP A 576 20.90 -9.12 1.03
CA TRP A 576 20.63 -8.91 -0.39
C TRP A 576 21.87 -9.14 -1.25
N LEU A 577 23.05 -8.72 -0.76
CA LEU A 577 24.34 -8.87 -1.44
C LEU A 577 25.30 -9.69 -0.58
N THR A 578 25.75 -10.83 -1.09
CA THR A 578 26.68 -11.73 -0.39
C THR A 578 28.10 -11.16 -0.36
N PHE A 579 28.86 -11.41 0.70
CA PHE A 579 30.29 -11.04 0.73
C PHE A 579 31.16 -11.91 -0.21
N ASP A 580 30.65 -13.06 -0.66
CA ASP A 580 31.31 -13.96 -1.62
C ASP A 580 31.90 -13.23 -2.83
N GLY A 581 33.23 -13.28 -2.99
CA GLY A 581 33.95 -12.69 -4.12
C GLY A 581 34.11 -11.16 -4.08
N VAL A 582 33.65 -10.50 -3.01
CA VAL A 582 33.90 -9.06 -2.80
C VAL A 582 35.38 -8.81 -2.50
N GLU A 583 36.00 -9.65 -1.67
CA GLU A 583 37.42 -9.53 -1.33
C GLU A 583 38.33 -9.73 -2.55
N ASP A 584 38.04 -10.75 -3.37
CA ASP A 584 38.78 -11.02 -4.60
C ASP A 584 38.62 -9.87 -5.60
N PHE A 585 37.40 -9.37 -5.80
CA PHE A 585 37.15 -8.19 -6.64
C PHE A 585 37.95 -6.97 -6.18
N CYS A 586 38.00 -6.68 -4.87
CA CYS A 586 38.75 -5.54 -4.34
C CYS A 586 40.27 -5.70 -4.51
N LYS A 587 40.80 -6.92 -4.37
CA LYS A 587 42.21 -7.24 -4.67
C LYS A 587 42.54 -7.01 -6.14
N ASP A 588 41.72 -7.54 -7.04
CA ASP A 588 41.92 -7.44 -8.50
C ASP A 588 41.82 -6.00 -9.01
N SER A 589 40.83 -5.24 -8.51
CA SER A 589 40.64 -3.82 -8.81
C SER A 589 41.52 -2.86 -8.01
N LYS A 590 42.36 -3.38 -7.10
CA LYS A 590 43.24 -2.62 -6.19
C LYS A 590 42.53 -1.57 -5.32
N GLN A 591 41.25 -1.77 -5.03
CA GLN A 591 40.45 -0.84 -4.22
C GLN A 591 40.56 -1.19 -2.74
N GLU A 592 40.48 -0.17 -1.88
CA GLU A 592 40.53 -0.33 -0.42
C GLU A 592 39.24 -0.97 0.08
N LEU A 593 39.31 -2.13 0.74
CA LEU A 593 38.15 -2.81 1.34
C LEU A 593 38.13 -2.60 2.86
N ILE A 594 37.02 -2.06 3.37
CA ILE A 594 36.77 -1.88 4.81
C ILE A 594 35.50 -2.66 5.18
N GLN A 595 35.61 -3.57 6.13
CA GLN A 595 34.45 -4.32 6.64
C GLN A 595 33.83 -3.56 7.83
N ILE A 596 32.51 -3.58 7.95
CA ILE A 596 31.74 -2.80 8.93
C ILE A 596 30.96 -3.75 9.86
N PRO A 597 31.01 -3.54 11.19
CA PRO A 597 31.77 -2.51 11.91
C PRO A 597 33.26 -2.84 12.03
N ASN A 598 34.08 -1.82 12.26
CA ASN A 598 35.54 -1.93 12.30
C ASN A 598 36.10 -1.73 13.72
N VAL A 599 35.44 -2.37 14.71
CA VAL A 599 35.75 -2.16 16.13
C VAL A 599 36.32 -3.44 16.78
N PRO A 600 37.58 -3.43 17.25
CA PRO A 600 38.15 -4.53 18.03
C PRO A 600 37.72 -4.44 19.50
N THR A 601 36.45 -4.73 19.79
CA THR A 601 35.92 -4.78 21.18
C THR A 601 35.24 -6.10 21.50
N LEU A 602 35.33 -6.50 22.77
CA LEU A 602 35.13 -7.87 23.30
C LEU A 602 33.70 -8.45 23.25
N SER A 603 32.75 -7.82 22.54
CA SER A 603 31.35 -8.25 22.42
C SER A 603 30.91 -8.49 20.97
N SER A 604 31.82 -9.07 20.17
CA SER A 604 31.78 -9.14 18.70
C SER A 604 30.73 -10.09 18.08
N TYR A 605 29.66 -10.46 18.80
CA TYR A 605 28.60 -11.33 18.27
C TYR A 605 27.35 -10.58 17.79
N ASP A 606 27.08 -9.37 18.28
CA ASP A 606 25.86 -8.61 17.95
C ASP A 606 26.09 -7.40 17.03
N LEU A 607 27.33 -6.91 16.91
CA LEU A 607 27.69 -5.77 16.07
C LEU A 607 28.11 -6.23 14.67
N HIS A 608 27.15 -6.39 13.75
CA HIS A 608 27.44 -6.51 12.31
C HIS A 608 26.35 -5.80 11.49
N ALA A 609 26.77 -4.94 10.57
CA ALA A 609 25.85 -4.20 9.71
C ALA A 609 25.36 -5.03 8.51
N GLY A 610 24.14 -4.75 8.05
CA GLY A 610 23.53 -5.30 6.85
C GLY A 610 23.73 -4.41 5.62
N HIS A 611 22.75 -4.42 4.72
CA HIS A 611 22.80 -3.65 3.46
C HIS A 611 22.75 -2.13 3.65
N HIS A 612 21.92 -1.66 4.58
CA HIS A 612 21.76 -0.24 4.93
C HIS A 612 22.63 0.12 6.15
N VAL A 613 23.96 0.03 5.97
CA VAL A 613 24.96 0.36 7.00
C VAL A 613 24.75 1.72 7.69
N GLN A 614 24.13 2.68 7.01
CA GLN A 614 23.82 4.01 7.56
C GLN A 614 22.66 4.02 8.57
N GLU A 615 21.75 3.03 8.51
CA GLU A 615 20.73 2.81 9.56
C GLU A 615 21.33 2.11 10.77
N ASP A 616 21.99 0.97 10.50
CA ASP A 616 22.50 0.02 11.47
C ASP A 616 23.58 0.63 12.38
N CYS A 617 24.53 1.38 11.79
CA CYS A 617 25.69 1.94 12.48
C CYS A 617 26.05 3.35 11.98
N GLY A 618 25.06 4.22 11.73
CA GLY A 618 25.25 5.52 11.07
C GLY A 618 26.28 6.47 11.70
N GLU A 619 26.41 6.53 13.02
CA GLU A 619 27.44 7.37 13.66
C GLU A 619 28.86 6.82 13.43
N GLU A 620 29.05 5.50 13.60
CA GLU A 620 30.32 4.81 13.32
C GLU A 620 30.70 4.96 11.85
N LEU A 621 29.74 4.76 10.93
CA LEU A 621 29.93 4.98 9.51
C LEU A 621 30.39 6.42 9.21
N GLY A 622 29.82 7.43 9.87
CA GLY A 622 30.28 8.82 9.77
C GLY A 622 31.73 9.00 10.23
N GLN A 623 32.15 8.32 11.30
CA GLN A 623 33.54 8.34 11.77
C GLN A 623 34.49 7.60 10.80
N ILE A 624 34.08 6.45 10.26
CA ILE A 624 34.83 5.70 9.24
C ILE A 624 35.06 6.57 7.99
N ILE A 625 33.99 7.17 7.46
CA ILE A 625 34.08 8.10 6.32
C ILE A 625 35.00 9.28 6.64
N SER A 626 34.82 9.94 7.79
CA SER A 626 35.72 11.04 8.19
C SER A 626 37.18 10.58 8.36
N GLY A 627 37.42 9.34 8.80
CA GLY A 627 38.74 8.76 8.95
C GLY A 627 39.44 8.49 7.62
N ILE A 628 38.70 7.92 6.64
CA ILE A 628 39.18 7.73 5.26
C ILE A 628 39.60 9.07 4.66
N LEU A 629 38.71 10.07 4.71
CA LEU A 629 38.96 11.37 4.08
C LEU A 629 40.10 12.14 4.76
N ARG A 630 40.21 12.11 6.10
CA ARG A 630 41.34 12.73 6.82
C ARG A 630 42.68 12.07 6.51
N LYS A 631 42.73 10.73 6.41
CA LYS A 631 43.96 10.02 5.98
C LYS A 631 44.39 10.49 4.58
N ARG A 632 43.43 10.73 3.68
CA ARG A 632 43.68 11.13 2.30
C ARG A 632 43.96 12.61 2.10
N SER A 633 43.61 13.48 3.05
CA SER A 633 44.01 14.89 3.05
C SER A 633 45.41 15.14 3.62
N LEU A 634 46.03 14.12 4.22
CA LEU A 634 47.40 14.14 4.77
C LEU A 634 48.44 13.48 3.84
N LEU A 635 48.01 13.05 2.64
CA LEU A 635 48.78 12.33 1.62
C LEU A 635 48.67 13.03 0.25
#